data_AF-A0A9D9LV55-F1
#
_entry.id   AF-A0A9D9LV55-F1
#
_cell.length_a   1.000
_cell.length_b   1.000
_cell.length_c   1.000
_cell.angle_alpha   90.00
_cell.angle_beta   90.00
_cell.angle_gamma   90.00
#
_symmetry.space_group_name_H-M   'P 1'
#
loop_
_entity.id
_entity.type
_entity.pdbx_description
1 polymer ?
#
loop_
_entity_poly.entity_id
_entity_poly.type
_entity_poly.pdbx_seq_one_letter_code
_entity_poly.pdbx_strand_id
1 'polypeptide(L)'
;MSESIYTDERTTVKYWAERFHASEKELWYESEVSAANKRIRKKTKTLIDLAKFPNKLRSDEAQEMILAAQQFLCNRKTIGEYYDSDSSPITESDFKFAKENCNLEGLKKFVTTRFALTIRRDNLR
;
A
#
# COMPACT_ATOMS: atom_id res chain seq x y z
N MET A 1 -18.92 35.20 -13.70
CA MET A 1 -19.34 34.97 -12.30
C MET A 1 -18.14 34.42 -11.57
N SER A 2 -17.49 35.23 -10.74
CA SER A 2 -16.33 34.82 -9.95
C SER A 2 -16.82 34.17 -8.66
N GLU A 3 -16.67 32.86 -8.53
CA GLU A 3 -16.89 32.17 -7.26
C GLU A 3 -15.84 32.68 -6.25
N SER A 4 -16.27 33.49 -5.28
CA SER A 4 -15.46 33.77 -4.11
C SER A 4 -15.41 32.50 -3.27
N ILE A 5 -14.31 31.76 -3.34
CA ILE A 5 -14.03 30.66 -2.42
C ILE A 5 -13.93 31.27 -1.02
N TYR A 6 -14.98 31.10 -0.20
CA TYR A 6 -14.88 31.33 1.24
C TYR A 6 -13.90 30.30 1.79
N THR A 7 -12.65 30.70 2.00
CA THR A 7 -11.66 29.88 2.66
C THR A 7 -11.86 30.04 4.16
N ASP A 8 -12.60 29.12 4.77
CA ASP A 8 -12.71 29.07 6.23
C ASP A 8 -11.33 28.73 6.80
N GLU A 9 -10.69 29.70 7.46
CA GLU A 9 -9.35 29.56 8.04
C GLU A 9 -9.27 28.39 9.04
N ARG A 10 -10.40 27.97 9.65
CA ARG A 10 -10.51 26.79 10.53
C ARG A 10 -10.15 25.47 9.85
N THR A 11 -10.11 25.44 8.52
CA THR A 11 -9.66 24.27 7.76
C THR A 11 -8.14 24.11 7.76
N THR A 12 -7.39 25.12 8.20
CA THR A 12 -5.93 25.09 8.23
C THR A 12 -5.41 24.68 9.61
N VAL A 13 -4.34 23.88 9.62
CA VAL A 13 -3.64 23.50 10.87
C VAL A 13 -3.12 24.74 11.61
N LYS A 14 -2.69 25.76 10.86
CA LYS A 14 -2.16 27.03 11.38
C LYS A 14 -3.17 27.76 12.27
N TYR A 15 -4.43 27.86 11.85
CA TYR A 15 -5.49 28.52 12.61
C TYR A 15 -5.64 27.93 14.02
N TRP A 16 -5.57 26.61 14.14
CA TRP A 16 -5.69 25.93 15.43
C TRP A 16 -4.41 26.01 16.25
N ALA A 17 -3.24 25.91 15.61
CA ALA A 17 -1.96 26.06 16.30
C ALA A 17 -1.83 27.45 16.97
N GLU A 18 -2.14 28.53 16.26
CA GLU A 18 -1.99 29.89 16.81
C GLU A 18 -2.98 30.21 17.95
N ARG A 19 -4.14 29.55 17.98
CA ARG A 19 -5.20 29.79 18.99
C ARG A 19 -5.13 28.86 20.19
N PHE A 20 -4.39 27.76 20.12
CA PHE A 20 -4.07 26.93 21.27
C PHE A 20 -2.78 27.43 21.92
N HIS A 21 -2.84 27.87 23.18
CA HIS A 21 -1.69 28.29 24.00
C HIS A 21 -0.61 27.20 24.22
N ALA A 22 -0.81 26.00 23.67
CA ALA A 22 0.11 24.88 23.71
C ALA A 22 0.89 24.68 22.39
N SER A 23 0.81 25.61 21.41
CA SER A 23 1.53 25.48 20.14
C SER A 23 3.05 25.51 20.26
N GLU A 24 3.58 26.15 21.30
CA GLU A 24 5.01 26.09 21.64
C GLU A 24 5.35 24.99 22.64
N LYS A 25 4.36 24.23 23.12
CA LYS A 25 4.59 23.13 24.04
C LYS A 25 5.10 21.94 23.25
N GLU A 26 6.27 21.42 23.61
CA GLU A 26 6.74 20.13 23.12
C GLU A 26 5.66 19.08 23.38
N LEU A 27 5.06 18.56 22.30
CA LEU A 27 4.00 17.58 22.40
C LEU A 27 4.55 16.24 22.89
N TRP A 28 5.78 15.91 22.49
CA TRP A 28 6.54 14.73 22.91
C TRP A 28 7.97 15.13 23.25
N TYR A 29 8.53 14.50 24.28
CA TYR A 29 9.95 14.57 24.57
C TYR A 29 10.76 13.72 23.57
N GLU A 30 12.05 14.02 23.44
CA GLU A 30 12.96 13.28 22.54
C GLU A 30 12.95 11.76 22.79
N SER A 31 12.86 11.36 24.07
CA SER A 31 12.78 9.95 24.48
C SER A 31 11.50 9.27 23.98
N GLU A 32 10.38 9.99 23.94
CA GLU A 32 9.09 9.51 23.45
C GLU A 32 9.09 9.41 21.92
N VAL A 33 9.66 10.39 21.22
CA VAL A 33 9.86 10.34 19.76
C VAL A 33 10.74 9.15 19.38
N SER A 34 11.84 8.93 20.10
CA SER A 34 12.75 7.80 19.86
C SER A 34 12.04 6.45 20.10
N ALA A 35 11.25 6.34 21.17
CA ALA A 35 10.46 5.15 21.45
C ALA A 35 9.37 4.91 20.40
N ALA A 36 8.67 5.95 19.95
CA ALA A 36 7.69 5.88 18.89
C ALA A 36 8.33 5.44 17.57
N ASN A 37 9.47 6.01 17.17
CA ASN A 37 10.22 5.62 15.97
C ASN A 37 10.69 4.15 16.03
N LYS A 38 11.19 3.69 17.18
CA LYS A 38 11.53 2.27 17.38
C LYS A 38 10.29 1.37 17.26
N ARG A 39 9.15 1.80 17.82
CA ARG A 39 7.88 1.07 17.72
C ARG A 39 7.35 1.05 16.31
N ILE A 40 7.42 2.14 15.54
CA ILE A 40 7.04 2.18 14.13
C ILE A 40 7.89 1.18 13.36
N ARG A 41 9.23 1.27 13.46
CA ARG A 41 10.15 0.32 12.82
C ARG A 41 9.86 -1.14 13.18
N LYS A 42 9.44 -1.42 14.42
CA LYS A 42 9.08 -2.78 14.89
C LYS A 42 7.68 -3.23 14.46
N LYS A 43 6.70 -2.32 14.39
CA LYS A 43 5.29 -2.60 14.07
C LYS A 43 5.02 -2.66 12.58
N THR A 44 5.86 -2.04 11.77
CA THR A 44 5.81 -2.15 10.32
C THR A 44 6.18 -3.59 9.94
N LYS A 45 5.19 -4.50 10.02
CA LYS A 45 5.24 -5.89 9.53
C LYS A 45 5.63 -5.99 8.05
N THR A 46 5.68 -4.85 7.34
CA THR A 46 6.11 -4.72 5.96
C THR A 46 7.61 -4.46 5.79
N LEU A 47 8.37 -4.23 6.87
CA LEU A 47 9.84 -4.23 6.82
C LEU A 47 10.33 -5.68 6.89
N ILE A 48 10.33 -6.33 5.73
CA ILE A 48 11.02 -7.61 5.55
C ILE A 48 12.51 -7.36 5.80
N ASP A 49 13.12 -8.13 6.69
CA ASP A 49 14.57 -8.14 6.87
C ASP A 49 15.20 -8.71 5.60
N LEU A 50 15.60 -7.83 4.68
CA LEU A 50 16.13 -8.21 3.37
C LEU A 50 17.37 -9.10 3.51
N ALA A 51 18.17 -8.91 4.55
CA ALA A 51 19.37 -9.72 4.79
C ALA A 51 19.04 -11.17 5.17
N LYS A 52 17.84 -11.41 5.72
CA LYS A 52 17.36 -12.76 6.09
C LYS A 52 16.34 -13.32 5.10
N PHE A 53 15.93 -12.54 4.10
CA PHE A 53 14.96 -12.99 3.12
C PHE A 53 15.61 -14.04 2.20
N PRO A 54 14.96 -15.18 1.94
CA PRO A 54 15.58 -16.26 1.19
C PRO A 54 15.84 -15.83 -0.26
N ASN A 55 17.05 -16.12 -0.75
CA ASN A 55 17.48 -15.83 -2.13
C ASN A 55 16.77 -16.72 -3.17
N LYS A 56 16.12 -17.80 -2.71
CA LYS A 56 15.30 -18.71 -3.52
C LYS A 56 14.04 -19.06 -2.74
N LEU A 57 12.89 -18.86 -3.37
CA LEU A 57 11.59 -19.32 -2.88
C LEU A 57 11.12 -20.51 -3.71
N ARG A 58 10.37 -21.42 -3.10
CA ARG A 58 9.61 -22.41 -3.86
C ARG A 58 8.46 -21.71 -4.60
N SER A 59 8.01 -22.32 -5.69
CA SER A 59 6.92 -21.76 -6.50
C SER A 59 5.62 -21.55 -5.71
N ASP A 60 5.28 -22.48 -4.82
CA ASP A 60 4.08 -22.41 -3.98
C ASP A 60 4.18 -21.29 -2.94
N GLU A 61 5.34 -21.15 -2.27
CA GLU A 61 5.59 -20.05 -1.34
C GLU A 61 5.51 -18.69 -2.04
N ALA A 62 6.12 -18.56 -3.22
CA ALA A 62 6.05 -17.33 -4.01
C ALA A 62 4.61 -17.02 -4.46
N GLN A 63 3.85 -18.05 -4.85
CA GLN A 63 2.46 -17.90 -5.25
C GLN A 63 1.58 -17.45 -4.07
N GLU A 64 1.74 -18.04 -2.88
CA GLU A 64 1.04 -17.61 -1.68
C GLU A 64 1.34 -16.15 -1.33
N MET A 65 2.61 -15.73 -1.42
CA MET A 65 3.01 -14.35 -1.17
C MET A 65 2.41 -13.36 -2.17
N ILE A 66 2.37 -13.70 -3.45
CA ILE A 66 1.76 -12.86 -4.49
C ILE A 66 0.25 -12.75 -4.27
N LEU A 67 -0.42 -13.89 -4.01
CA LEU A 67 -1.86 -13.92 -3.76
C LEU A 67 -2.24 -13.14 -2.49
N ALA A 68 -1.40 -13.16 -1.45
CA ALA A 68 -1.60 -12.39 -0.22
C ALA A 68 -1.39 -10.88 -0.43
N ALA A 69 -0.53 -10.49 -1.38
CA ALA A 69 -0.28 -9.10 -1.72
C ALA A 69 -1.35 -8.50 -2.65
N GLN A 70 -1.97 -9.34 -3.48
CA GLN A 70 -3.02 -8.92 -4.41
C GLN A 70 -4.28 -8.47 -3.65
N GLN A 71 -4.79 -7.29 -4.01
CA GLN A 71 -6.04 -6.79 -3.45
C GLN A 71 -7.23 -7.56 -4.04
N PHE A 72 -7.71 -8.55 -3.26
CA PHE A 72 -9.06 -9.13 -3.26
C PHE A 72 -9.63 -9.81 -4.52
N LEU A 73 -9.02 -9.72 -5.70
CA LEU A 73 -9.66 -10.18 -6.96
C LEU A 73 -9.17 -11.54 -7.50
N CYS A 74 -7.98 -12.04 -7.17
CA CYS A 74 -7.43 -13.21 -7.88
C CYS A 74 -7.84 -14.60 -7.32
N ASN A 75 -8.33 -14.68 -6.08
CA ASN A 75 -8.81 -15.95 -5.50
C ASN A 75 -10.29 -16.24 -5.80
N ARG A 76 -11.00 -15.36 -6.52
CA ARG A 76 -12.40 -15.57 -6.89
C ARG A 76 -12.51 -16.34 -8.21
N LYS A 77 -13.51 -17.22 -8.30
CA LYS A 77 -13.82 -17.96 -9.55
C LYS A 77 -14.58 -17.10 -10.55
N THR A 78 -15.31 -16.10 -10.07
CA THR A 78 -16.16 -15.21 -10.88
C THR A 78 -15.93 -13.77 -10.44
N ILE A 79 -16.08 -12.83 -11.38
CA ILE A 79 -15.83 -11.42 -11.13
C ILE A 79 -16.80 -10.84 -10.09
N GLY A 80 -18.09 -11.20 -10.12
CA GLY A 80 -19.11 -10.52 -9.29
C GLY A 80 -19.45 -9.14 -9.85
N GLU A 81 -20.13 -8.29 -9.09
CA GLU A 81 -20.49 -6.94 -9.53
C GLU A 81 -19.33 -5.96 -9.26
N TYR A 82 -18.48 -5.77 -10.26
CA TYR A 82 -17.38 -4.81 -10.22
C TYR A 82 -17.41 -3.89 -11.45
N TYR A 83 -16.90 -2.68 -11.25
CA TYR A 83 -16.89 -1.63 -12.26
C TYR A 83 -15.47 -1.08 -12.39
N ASP A 84 -15.11 -0.68 -13.61
CA ASP A 84 -13.84 -0.02 -13.89
C ASP A 84 -13.84 1.45 -13.45
N SER A 85 -12.75 2.17 -13.76
CA SER A 85 -12.62 3.60 -13.42
C SER A 85 -13.66 4.49 -14.10
N ASP A 86 -14.25 4.03 -15.20
CA ASP A 86 -15.23 4.76 -16.00
C ASP A 86 -16.67 4.34 -15.63
N SER A 87 -16.83 3.59 -14.54
CA SER A 87 -18.10 3.03 -14.07
C SER A 87 -18.74 2.02 -15.04
N SER A 88 -17.96 1.43 -15.93
CA SER A 88 -18.41 0.33 -16.81
C SER A 88 -18.26 -1.02 -16.10
N PRO A 89 -19.21 -1.95 -16.25
CA PRO A 89 -19.11 -3.27 -15.63
C PRO A 89 -17.91 -4.02 -16.19
N ILE A 90 -17.07 -4.56 -15.31
CA ILE A 90 -15.92 -5.37 -15.73
C ILE A 90 -16.44 -6.72 -16.24
N THR A 91 -16.04 -7.10 -17.45
CA THR A 91 -16.52 -8.32 -18.09
C THR A 91 -15.78 -9.57 -17.58
N GLU A 92 -16.36 -10.75 -17.80
CA GLU A 92 -15.66 -12.02 -17.55
C GLU A 92 -14.38 -12.14 -18.38
N SER A 93 -14.35 -11.58 -19.59
CA SER A 93 -13.15 -11.53 -20.43
C SER A 93 -12.04 -10.70 -19.81
N ASP A 94 -12.35 -9.51 -19.29
CA ASP A 94 -11.35 -8.63 -18.65
C ASP A 94 -10.77 -9.30 -17.40
N PHE A 95 -11.64 -9.93 -16.61
CA PHE A 95 -11.24 -10.70 -15.43
C PHE A 95 -10.32 -11.85 -15.78
N LYS A 96 -10.70 -12.65 -16.78
CA LYS A 96 -9.93 -13.79 -17.25
C LYS A 96 -8.58 -13.35 -17.79
N PHE A 97 -8.56 -12.29 -18.60
CA PHE A 97 -7.33 -11.71 -19.14
C PHE A 97 -6.39 -11.25 -18.03
N ALA A 98 -6.88 -10.53 -17.03
CA ALA A 98 -6.07 -10.09 -15.89
C ALA A 98 -5.49 -11.29 -15.10
N LYS A 99 -6.28 -12.34 -14.90
CA LYS A 99 -5.86 -13.57 -14.21
C LYS A 99 -4.80 -14.33 -15.01
N GLU A 100 -4.98 -14.48 -16.32
CA GLU A 100 -4.02 -15.13 -17.22
C GLU A 100 -2.70 -14.34 -17.28
N ASN A 101 -2.76 -13.01 -17.31
CA ASN A 101 -1.59 -12.15 -17.35
C ASN A 101 -0.74 -12.22 -16.05
N CYS A 102 -1.34 -12.61 -14.92
CA CYS A 102 -0.58 -12.89 -13.70
C CYS A 102 0.31 -14.14 -13.84
N ASN A 103 -0.07 -15.09 -14.71
CA ASN A 103 0.68 -16.30 -15.05
C ASN A 103 1.30 -17.04 -13.84
N LEU A 104 0.53 -17.17 -12.76
CA LEU A 104 1.02 -17.80 -11.51
C LEU A 104 1.36 -19.28 -11.73
N GLU A 105 0.65 -19.96 -12.63
CA GLU A 105 0.92 -21.36 -13.01
C GLU A 105 2.24 -21.52 -13.79
N GLY A 106 2.73 -20.44 -14.43
CA GLY A 106 4.00 -20.41 -15.15
C GLY A 106 5.24 -20.23 -14.27
N LEU A 107 5.08 -20.15 -12.95
CA LEU A 107 6.21 -20.03 -12.03
C LEU A 107 7.08 -21.28 -12.08
N LYS A 108 8.39 -21.08 -12.26
CA LYS A 108 9.38 -22.16 -12.13
C LYS A 108 9.35 -22.72 -10.71
N LYS A 109 9.67 -24.02 -10.55
CA LYS A 109 9.76 -24.73 -9.26
C LYS A 109 10.48 -23.92 -8.16
N PHE A 110 11.48 -23.12 -8.55
CA PHE A 110 12.11 -22.14 -7.69
C PHE A 110 12.16 -20.77 -8.37
N VAL A 111 11.86 -19.73 -7.59
CA VAL A 111 11.93 -18.32 -7.99
C VAL A 111 13.13 -17.70 -7.28
N THR A 112 14.03 -17.07 -8.05
CA THR A 112 15.14 -16.31 -7.47
C THR A 112 14.65 -14.94 -7.05
N THR A 113 14.83 -14.60 -5.79
CA THR A 113 14.42 -13.29 -5.26
C THR A 113 15.49 -12.25 -5.56
N ARG A 114 15.06 -11.01 -5.79
CA ARG A 114 15.95 -9.87 -6.07
C ARG A 114 15.50 -8.67 -5.26
N PHE A 115 16.47 -7.89 -4.81
CA PHE A 115 16.21 -6.63 -4.14
C PHE A 115 16.10 -5.51 -5.16
N ALA A 116 15.14 -4.62 -4.96
CA ALA A 116 14.90 -3.47 -5.82
C ALA A 116 14.53 -2.24 -4.97
N LEU A 117 14.72 -1.06 -5.55
CA LEU A 117 14.33 0.21 -4.97
C LEU A 117 13.29 0.88 -5.87
N THR A 118 12.21 1.39 -5.28
CA THR A 118 11.23 2.19 -6.02
C THR A 118 11.81 3.58 -6.28
N ILE A 119 12.01 3.92 -7.55
CA ILE A 119 12.62 5.21 -7.96
C ILE A 119 11.61 6.34 -8.15
N ARG A 120 10.31 6.02 -8.18
CA ARG A 120 9.21 6.97 -8.34
C ARG A 120 8.06 6.57 -7.40
N ARG A 121 7.20 7.53 -7.04
CA ARG A 121 5.98 7.21 -6.33
C ARG A 121 5.11 6.32 -7.22
N ASP A 122 4.61 5.24 -6.66
CA ASP A 122 3.75 4.29 -7.35
C ASP A 122 2.77 3.67 -6.36
N ASN A 123 1.71 3.05 -6.88
CA ASN A 123 0.66 2.40 -6.11
C ASN A 123 0.78 0.88 -6.27
N LEU A 124 0.89 0.15 -5.16
CA LEU A 124 0.76 -1.31 -5.16
C LEU A 124 -0.70 -1.67 -5.45
N ARG A 125 -0.95 -2.47 -6.49
CA ARG A 125 -2.28 -2.92 -6.93
C ARG A 125 -2.37 -4.43 -6.86
#